data_AF-A0A4Q2Y2U6-F1
#
_entry.id   AF-A0A4Q2Y2U6-F1
#
_cell.length_a   1.000
_cell.length_b   1.000
_cell.length_c   1.000
_cell.angle_alpha   90.00
_cell.angle_beta   90.00
_cell.angle_gamma   90.00
#
_symmetry.space_group_name_H-M   'P 1'
#
loop_
_entity.id
_entity.type
_entity.pdbx_description
1 polymer ?
#
loop_
_entity_poly.entity_id
_entity_poly.type
_entity_poly.pdbx_seq_one_letter_code
_entity_poly.pdbx_strand_id
1 'polypeptide(L)'
;MTASRKSRVPTVDEEEFHELYQNEKEIPYEWRNTLYLEWFSEINGRVVIEASSFILSISPHEWEMDEDEEDAQKLANLNSMRDFMAQVIRRRDPEGPEPDVSSGLDEFAWEERLKESDRLTDAYQEVLEKYMEDSDSERKEAFVMGWDGLLDALAEREESGADDYPGEDKEYGSRDDSSSIFGDDPDDDEDDDFGDSDDGKYGDEDDHPLQAKAQELAMRAMDVIQRDAGPGSPSYQLVSNLLQVSGKLAGILHGRSSGYEPEAGFVLAVLKRCLNWLNEAVGACQQLISLEQDPDQRAALEHIRSSAFEIRDGIVELRRELK
;
A
#
# COMPACT_ATOMS: atom_id res chain seq x y z
N MET A 1 -3.23 -11.91 -23.58
CA MET A 1 -1.86 -11.80 -24.14
C MET A 1 -1.73 -10.42 -24.77
N THR A 2 -0.95 -9.52 -24.19
CA THR A 2 -0.80 -8.15 -24.72
C THR A 2 0.50 -8.06 -25.50
N ALA A 3 0.45 -8.36 -26.81
CA ALA A 3 1.64 -8.59 -27.63
C ALA A 3 2.47 -7.33 -27.98
N SER A 4 2.01 -6.13 -27.61
CA SER A 4 2.73 -4.88 -27.91
C SER A 4 2.59 -3.89 -26.77
N ARG A 5 3.69 -3.62 -26.05
CA ARG A 5 3.82 -2.51 -25.10
C ARG A 5 4.85 -1.49 -25.60
N LYS A 6 4.70 -0.21 -25.27
CA LYS A 6 5.75 0.78 -25.53
C LYS A 6 6.68 0.85 -24.33
N SER A 7 7.97 0.62 -24.55
CA SER A 7 8.99 0.64 -23.50
C SER A 7 10.16 1.51 -23.89
N ARG A 8 10.88 2.04 -22.89
CA ARG A 8 12.12 2.80 -23.08
C ARG A 8 13.26 1.80 -23.22
N VAL A 9 13.89 1.78 -24.39
CA VAL A 9 14.99 0.87 -24.70
C VAL A 9 16.28 1.68 -24.76
N PRO A 10 17.32 1.30 -24.00
CA PRO A 10 18.62 1.97 -24.09
C PRO A 10 19.20 1.90 -25.51
N THR A 11 19.82 2.98 -25.99
CA THR A 11 20.48 3.00 -27.31
C THR A 11 21.96 2.63 -27.25
N VAL A 12 22.47 2.40 -26.05
CA VAL A 12 23.86 2.03 -25.76
C VAL A 12 23.98 0.52 -25.53
N ASP A 13 25.18 -0.03 -25.66
CA ASP A 13 25.43 -1.44 -25.34
C ASP A 13 25.44 -1.71 -23.82
N GLU A 14 25.52 -2.97 -23.42
CA GLU A 14 25.43 -3.37 -22.01
C GLU A 14 26.61 -2.86 -21.18
N GLU A 15 27.81 -2.77 -21.77
CA GLU A 15 29.01 -2.26 -21.10
C GLU A 15 28.91 -0.74 -20.86
N GLU A 16 28.55 0.02 -21.89
CA GLU A 16 28.34 1.47 -21.80
C GLU A 16 27.13 1.81 -20.91
N PHE A 17 26.06 1.00 -20.94
CA PHE A 17 24.93 1.13 -20.02
C PHE A 17 25.39 1.01 -18.56
N HIS A 18 26.21 0.01 -18.25
CA HIS A 18 26.70 -0.21 -16.89
C HIS A 18 27.61 0.93 -16.43
N GLU A 19 28.47 1.44 -17.31
CA GLU A 19 29.31 2.60 -17.01
C GLU A 19 28.49 3.87 -16.75
N LEU A 20 27.48 4.16 -17.57
CA LEU A 20 26.61 5.32 -17.39
C LEU A 20 25.79 5.21 -16.10
N TYR A 21 25.26 4.01 -15.80
CA TYR A 21 24.50 3.74 -14.59
C TYR A 21 25.34 3.92 -13.31
N GLN A 22 26.55 3.33 -13.27
CA GLN A 22 27.46 3.46 -12.12
C GLN A 22 27.90 4.90 -11.86
N ASN A 23 28.03 5.69 -12.92
CA ASN A 23 28.43 7.09 -12.83
C ASN A 23 27.24 8.06 -12.68
N GLU A 24 26.02 7.55 -12.45
CA GLU A 24 24.77 8.32 -12.30
C GLU A 24 24.52 9.29 -13.45
N LYS A 25 24.93 8.93 -14.67
CA LYS A 25 24.73 9.73 -15.88
C LYS A 25 23.44 9.34 -16.58
N GLU A 26 22.83 10.29 -17.28
CA GLU A 26 21.64 10.04 -18.08
C GLU A 26 21.91 8.99 -19.15
N ILE A 27 21.11 7.92 -19.15
CA ILE A 27 21.23 6.82 -20.10
C ILE A 27 20.39 7.17 -21.34
N PRO A 28 21.00 7.31 -22.53
CA PRO A 28 20.27 7.55 -23.76
C PRO A 28 19.29 6.42 -24.06
N TYR A 29 18.03 6.77 -24.34
CA TYR A 29 16.97 5.81 -24.63
C TYR A 29 16.10 6.25 -25.81
N GLU A 30 15.41 5.28 -26.41
CA GLU A 30 14.35 5.53 -27.37
C GLU A 30 13.10 4.70 -27.04
N TRP A 31 11.94 5.19 -27.47
CA TRP A 31 10.68 4.46 -27.33
C TRP A 31 10.53 3.45 -28.45
N ARG A 32 10.41 2.17 -28.10
CA ARG A 32 10.16 1.08 -29.05
C ARG A 32 8.97 0.24 -28.61
N ASN A 33 8.33 -0.42 -29.57
CA ASN A 33 7.35 -1.45 -29.28
C ASN A 33 8.09 -2.72 -28.85
N THR A 34 7.70 -3.28 -27.72
CA THR A 34 8.25 -4.53 -27.18
C THR A 34 7.18 -5.63 -27.26
N LEU A 35 7.63 -6.83 -27.62
CA LEU A 35 6.85 -8.04 -27.43
C LEU A 35 6.83 -8.34 -25.93
N TYR A 36 5.64 -8.33 -25.33
CA TYR A 36 5.43 -8.67 -23.93
C TYR A 36 4.56 -9.92 -23.82
N LEU A 37 5.10 -10.98 -23.25
CA LEU A 37 4.37 -12.21 -22.94
C LEU A 37 4.45 -12.46 -21.45
N GLU A 38 3.31 -12.77 -20.85
CA GLU A 38 3.21 -13.06 -19.42
C GLU A 38 2.23 -14.19 -19.19
N TRP A 39 2.60 -15.12 -18.32
CA TRP A 39 1.73 -16.16 -17.81
C TRP A 39 2.15 -16.58 -16.41
N PHE A 40 1.25 -17.28 -15.73
CA PHE A 40 1.49 -17.84 -14.40
C PHE A 40 1.54 -19.36 -14.51
N SER A 41 2.44 -19.97 -13.76
CA SER A 41 2.59 -21.41 -13.69
C SER A 41 2.92 -21.81 -12.27
N GLU A 42 2.46 -22.98 -11.84
CA GLU A 42 2.71 -23.47 -10.48
C GLU A 42 4.20 -23.71 -10.22
N ILE A 43 4.95 -24.16 -11.23
CA ILE A 43 6.37 -24.51 -11.09
C ILE A 43 7.29 -23.28 -11.16
N ASN A 44 7.04 -22.39 -12.12
CA ASN A 44 7.93 -21.25 -12.38
C ASN A 44 7.41 -19.92 -11.81
N GLY A 45 6.24 -19.92 -11.16
CA GLY A 45 5.56 -18.71 -10.71
C GLY A 45 5.13 -17.84 -11.90
N ARG A 46 5.40 -16.54 -11.81
CA ARG A 46 5.17 -15.56 -12.89
C ARG A 46 6.33 -15.61 -13.89
N VAL A 47 6.01 -15.90 -15.14
CA VAL A 47 6.98 -15.86 -16.23
C VAL A 47 6.69 -14.66 -17.12
N VAL A 48 7.71 -13.84 -17.36
CA VAL A 48 7.63 -12.68 -18.24
C VAL A 48 8.72 -12.79 -19.30
N ILE A 49 8.34 -12.60 -20.55
CA ILE A 49 9.25 -12.42 -21.68
C ILE A 49 8.99 -11.03 -22.25
N GLU A 50 10.01 -10.18 -22.21
CA GLU A 50 10.02 -8.89 -22.88
C GLU A 50 11.15 -8.84 -23.91
N ALA A 51 10.82 -8.50 -25.16
CA ALA A 51 11.81 -8.37 -26.23
C ALA A 51 11.56 -7.13 -27.10
N SER A 52 12.60 -6.32 -27.29
CA SER A 52 12.58 -5.13 -28.16
C SER A 52 13.17 -5.38 -29.55
N SER A 53 13.90 -6.48 -29.74
CA SER A 53 14.58 -6.85 -30.98
C SER A 53 14.18 -8.27 -31.36
N PHE A 54 13.32 -8.39 -32.37
CA PHE A 54 12.83 -9.67 -32.88
C PHE A 54 12.64 -9.61 -34.40
N ILE A 55 12.71 -10.77 -35.05
CA ILE A 55 12.40 -10.90 -36.46
C ILE A 55 10.98 -11.43 -36.57
N LEU A 56 10.07 -10.64 -37.15
CA LEU A 56 8.68 -11.01 -37.35
C LEU A 56 8.48 -11.57 -38.76
N SER A 57 8.02 -12.80 -38.86
CA SER A 57 7.62 -13.45 -40.11
C SER A 57 6.19 -13.96 -39.99
N ILE A 58 5.37 -13.70 -41.00
CA ILE A 58 3.97 -14.15 -41.04
C ILE A 58 3.90 -15.50 -41.77
N SER A 59 3.35 -16.51 -41.12
CA SER A 59 2.99 -17.80 -41.72
C SER A 59 1.46 -17.97 -41.74
N PRO A 60 0.92 -18.93 -42.51
CA PRO A 60 -0.44 -19.42 -42.26
C PRO A 60 -0.57 -19.87 -40.79
N HIS A 61 -1.77 -19.73 -40.22
CA HIS A 61 -2.05 -20.27 -38.90
C HIS A 61 -1.92 -21.80 -38.97
N GLU A 62 -1.24 -22.40 -38.00
CA GLU A 62 -1.19 -23.86 -37.86
C GLU A 62 -2.27 -24.39 -36.91
N TRP A 63 -2.87 -23.49 -36.14
CA TRP A 63 -3.87 -23.80 -35.12
C TRP A 63 -4.81 -22.59 -34.97
N GLU A 64 -6.07 -22.88 -34.68
CA GLU A 64 -7.15 -21.93 -34.39
C GLU A 64 -7.94 -22.50 -33.21
N MET A 65 -8.20 -21.65 -32.22
CA MET A 65 -9.00 -21.96 -31.05
C MET A 65 -10.47 -21.73 -31.39
N ASP A 66 -11.36 -22.63 -30.98
CA ASP A 66 -12.79 -22.29 -31.00
C ASP A 66 -13.18 -21.44 -29.78
N GLU A 67 -14.42 -20.95 -29.77
CA GLU A 67 -14.92 -20.05 -28.71
C GLU A 67 -14.93 -20.73 -27.33
N ASP A 68 -15.29 -22.02 -27.29
CA ASP A 68 -15.32 -22.80 -26.04
C ASP A 68 -13.91 -23.02 -25.49
N GLU A 69 -12.94 -23.33 -26.36
CA GLU A 69 -11.52 -23.46 -26.02
C GLU A 69 -10.93 -22.12 -25.56
N GLU A 70 -11.32 -21.00 -26.17
CA GLU A 70 -10.85 -19.66 -25.78
C GLU A 70 -11.34 -19.30 -24.37
N ASP A 71 -12.62 -19.53 -24.10
CA ASP A 71 -13.20 -19.25 -22.79
C ASP A 71 -12.66 -20.19 -21.70
N ALA A 72 -12.46 -21.47 -22.03
CA ALA A 72 -11.77 -22.41 -21.14
C ALA A 72 -10.33 -21.94 -20.86
N GLN A 73 -9.62 -21.40 -21.85
CA GLN A 73 -8.27 -20.89 -21.67
C GLN A 73 -8.25 -19.59 -20.83
N LYS A 74 -9.20 -18.68 -21.02
CA LYS A 74 -9.35 -17.49 -20.17
C LYS A 74 -9.57 -17.88 -18.71
N LEU A 75 -10.45 -18.84 -18.47
CA LEU A 75 -10.73 -19.36 -17.13
C LEU A 75 -9.50 -20.07 -16.54
N ALA A 76 -8.75 -20.84 -17.34
CA ALA A 76 -7.50 -21.46 -16.90
C ALA A 76 -6.43 -20.42 -16.53
N ASN A 77 -6.33 -19.32 -17.29
CA ASN A 77 -5.43 -18.22 -16.98
C ASN A 77 -5.81 -17.51 -15.68
N LEU A 78 -7.10 -17.28 -15.44
CA LEU A 78 -7.61 -16.69 -14.20
C LEU A 78 -7.31 -17.59 -12.99
N ASN A 79 -7.55 -18.89 -13.11
CA ASN A 79 -7.21 -19.86 -12.06
C ASN A 79 -5.71 -19.88 -11.78
N SER A 80 -4.87 -19.88 -12.82
CA SER A 80 -3.41 -19.84 -12.67
C SER A 80 -2.95 -18.60 -11.91
N MET A 81 -3.61 -17.45 -12.12
CA MET A 81 -3.32 -16.24 -11.36
C MET A 81 -3.83 -16.32 -9.92
N ARG A 82 -5.03 -16.87 -9.68
CA ARG A 82 -5.57 -17.12 -8.33
C ARG A 82 -4.61 -17.99 -7.52
N ASP A 83 -4.13 -19.08 -8.11
CA ASP A 83 -3.20 -20.01 -7.46
C ASP A 83 -1.86 -19.33 -7.14
N PHE A 84 -1.33 -18.54 -8.08
CA PHE A 84 -0.13 -17.75 -7.86
C PHE A 84 -0.32 -16.72 -6.73
N MET A 85 -1.42 -15.97 -6.73
CA MET A 85 -1.73 -14.98 -5.68
C MET A 85 -1.93 -15.64 -4.32
N ALA A 86 -2.55 -16.82 -4.25
CA ALA A 86 -2.67 -17.58 -3.01
C ALA A 86 -1.28 -17.93 -2.41
N GLN A 87 -0.32 -18.30 -3.27
CA GLN A 87 1.07 -18.56 -2.86
C GLN A 87 1.81 -17.28 -2.39
N VAL A 88 1.52 -16.13 -3.00
CA VAL A 88 2.10 -14.84 -2.63
C VAL A 88 1.55 -14.34 -1.30
N ILE A 89 0.22 -14.33 -1.14
CA ILE A 89 -0.46 -13.83 0.06
C ILE A 89 -0.12 -14.71 1.28
N ARG A 90 -0.04 -16.04 1.07
CA ARG A 90 0.18 -17.04 2.14
C ARG A 90 -0.84 -16.90 3.27
N ARG A 91 -2.12 -16.92 2.89
CA ARG A 91 -3.23 -16.85 3.84
C ARG A 91 -3.09 -17.92 4.90
N ARG A 92 -3.47 -17.58 6.13
CA ARG A 92 -3.59 -18.59 7.18
C ARG A 92 -4.62 -19.65 6.79
N ASP A 93 -4.28 -20.91 7.10
CA ASP A 93 -5.22 -22.01 6.99
C ASP A 93 -6.39 -21.79 7.97
N PRO A 94 -7.64 -21.63 7.48
CA PRO A 94 -8.81 -21.46 8.32
C PRO A 94 -9.08 -22.68 9.22
N GLU A 95 -8.59 -23.87 8.87
CA GLU A 95 -8.69 -25.09 9.70
C GLU A 95 -7.54 -25.24 10.70
N GLY A 96 -6.56 -24.32 10.66
CA GLY A 96 -5.45 -24.30 11.60
C GLY A 96 -5.93 -24.03 13.03
N PRO A 97 -5.15 -24.43 14.07
CA PRO A 97 -5.51 -24.14 15.45
C PRO A 97 -5.69 -22.65 15.64
N GLU A 98 -6.90 -22.21 16.01
CA GLU A 98 -7.15 -20.80 16.34
C GLU A 98 -6.22 -20.40 17.49
N PRO A 99 -5.57 -19.23 17.40
CA PRO A 99 -4.74 -18.78 18.50
C PRO A 99 -5.68 -18.46 19.68
N ASP A 100 -5.29 -18.84 20.89
CA ASP A 100 -6.02 -18.45 22.09
C ASP A 100 -5.97 -16.92 22.25
N VAL A 101 -6.99 -16.24 21.73
CA VAL A 101 -7.14 -14.78 21.75
C VAL A 101 -7.67 -14.27 23.10
N SER A 102 -7.98 -15.15 24.06
CA SER A 102 -8.60 -14.76 25.33
C SER A 102 -7.74 -13.84 26.19
N SER A 103 -6.42 -13.79 25.94
CA SER A 103 -5.46 -12.95 26.67
C SER A 103 -4.85 -11.81 25.83
N GLY A 104 -5.39 -11.55 24.63
CA GLY A 104 -4.76 -10.68 23.64
C GLY A 104 -3.56 -11.36 22.96
N LEU A 105 -3.14 -10.84 21.82
CA LEU A 105 -2.03 -11.41 21.06
C LEU A 105 -0.70 -10.77 21.47
N ASP A 106 0.37 -11.55 21.45
CA ASP A 106 1.71 -11.04 21.74
C ASP A 106 2.33 -10.27 20.56
N GLU A 107 3.48 -9.62 20.80
CA GLU A 107 4.24 -8.85 19.78
C GLU A 107 4.54 -9.68 18.52
N PHE A 108 4.78 -10.99 18.66
CA PHE A 108 5.15 -11.86 17.53
C PHE A 108 3.94 -12.25 16.69
N ALA A 109 2.81 -12.58 17.32
CA ALA A 109 1.57 -12.91 16.64
C ALA A 109 0.98 -11.71 15.89
N TRP A 110 1.12 -10.49 16.46
CA TRP A 110 0.75 -9.26 15.77
C TRP A 110 1.69 -8.95 14.60
N GLU A 111 3.00 -9.15 14.75
CA GLU A 111 3.95 -8.97 13.64
C GLU A 111 3.65 -9.91 12.47
N GLU A 112 3.31 -11.18 12.71
CA GLU A 112 2.94 -12.10 11.63
C GLU A 112 1.63 -11.69 10.94
N ARG A 113 0.63 -11.21 11.69
CA ARG A 113 -0.60 -10.65 11.09
C ARG A 113 -0.34 -9.42 10.25
N LEU A 114 0.52 -8.53 10.72
CA LEU A 114 0.89 -7.34 9.95
C LEU A 114 1.61 -7.72 8.66
N LYS A 115 2.52 -8.71 8.68
CA LYS A 115 3.15 -9.23 7.46
C LYS A 115 2.15 -9.86 6.50
N GLU A 116 1.13 -10.54 7.01
CA GLU A 116 0.04 -11.07 6.17
C GLU A 116 -0.74 -9.91 5.53
N SER A 117 -1.07 -8.87 6.29
CA SER A 117 -1.71 -7.65 5.78
C SER A 117 -0.86 -6.94 4.72
N ASP A 118 0.46 -6.87 4.91
CA ASP A 118 1.39 -6.26 3.95
C ASP A 118 1.35 -7.05 2.62
N ARG A 119 1.49 -8.39 2.68
CA ARG A 119 1.41 -9.26 1.48
C ARG A 119 0.06 -9.15 0.78
N LEU A 120 -1.03 -9.04 1.54
CA LEU A 120 -2.37 -8.86 0.98
C LEU A 120 -2.48 -7.54 0.24
N THR A 121 -1.93 -6.45 0.81
CA THR A 121 -1.94 -5.12 0.20
C THR A 121 -1.14 -5.09 -1.09
N ASP A 122 0.07 -5.68 -1.08
CA ASP A 122 0.93 -5.78 -2.26
C ASP A 122 0.26 -6.61 -3.37
N ALA A 123 -0.32 -7.77 -3.01
CA ALA A 123 -1.05 -8.61 -3.96
C ALA A 123 -2.28 -7.88 -4.53
N TYR A 124 -3.02 -7.14 -3.70
CA TYR A 124 -4.18 -6.39 -4.16
C TYR A 124 -3.80 -5.29 -5.14
N GLN A 125 -2.73 -4.53 -4.87
CA GLN A 125 -2.21 -3.53 -5.80
C GLN A 125 -1.82 -4.15 -7.15
N GLU A 126 -1.13 -5.30 -7.15
CA GLU A 126 -0.78 -6.00 -8.39
C GLU A 126 -2.02 -6.46 -9.18
N VAL A 127 -3.04 -6.97 -8.49
CA VAL A 127 -4.29 -7.41 -9.12
C VAL A 127 -5.07 -6.23 -9.69
N LEU A 128 -5.16 -5.11 -8.96
CA LEU A 128 -5.76 -3.87 -9.40
C LEU A 128 -5.11 -3.37 -10.69
N GLU A 129 -3.79 -3.19 -10.69
CA GLU A 129 -3.05 -2.71 -11.87
C GLU A 129 -3.25 -3.62 -13.08
N LYS A 130 -3.43 -4.93 -12.87
CA LYS A 130 -3.61 -5.89 -13.95
C LYS A 130 -4.98 -5.79 -14.62
N TYR A 131 -6.04 -5.60 -13.83
CA TYR A 131 -7.42 -5.67 -14.31
C TYR A 131 -8.11 -4.32 -14.39
N MET A 132 -7.45 -3.20 -14.05
CA MET A 132 -8.06 -1.87 -14.05
C MET A 132 -8.68 -1.42 -15.39
N GLU A 133 -8.26 -1.99 -16.52
CA GLU A 133 -8.81 -1.68 -17.85
C GLU A 133 -9.92 -2.65 -18.31
N ASP A 134 -10.19 -3.70 -17.54
CA ASP A 134 -11.18 -4.73 -17.88
C ASP A 134 -12.59 -4.28 -17.46
N SER A 135 -13.60 -4.55 -18.29
CA SER A 135 -15.00 -4.23 -17.98
C SER A 135 -15.56 -5.00 -16.78
N ASP A 136 -14.98 -6.16 -16.48
CA ASP A 136 -15.32 -7.07 -15.40
C ASP A 136 -14.26 -7.10 -14.29
N SER A 137 -13.52 -5.99 -14.13
CA SER A 137 -12.38 -5.89 -13.20
C SER A 137 -12.73 -6.34 -11.79
N GLU A 138 -13.84 -5.84 -11.22
CA GLU A 138 -14.28 -6.15 -9.85
C GLU A 138 -14.49 -7.66 -9.62
N ARG A 139 -15.05 -8.38 -10.60
CA ARG A 139 -15.24 -9.83 -10.53
C ARG A 139 -13.92 -10.58 -10.64
N LYS A 140 -13.05 -10.16 -11.57
CA LYS A 140 -11.72 -10.77 -11.74
C LYS A 140 -10.83 -10.54 -10.52
N GLU A 141 -10.87 -9.33 -9.96
CA GLU A 141 -10.17 -8.95 -8.73
C GLU A 141 -10.65 -9.83 -7.56
N ALA A 142 -11.95 -9.89 -7.31
CA ALA A 142 -12.53 -10.70 -6.24
C ALA A 142 -12.20 -12.19 -6.42
N PHE A 143 -12.26 -12.72 -7.65
CA PHE A 143 -11.93 -14.11 -7.95
C PHE A 143 -10.46 -14.43 -7.70
N VAL A 144 -9.55 -13.61 -8.22
CA VAL A 144 -8.10 -13.82 -8.07
C VAL A 144 -7.66 -13.63 -6.62
N MET A 145 -8.26 -12.67 -5.92
CA MET A 145 -8.08 -12.50 -4.49
C MET A 145 -8.82 -13.56 -3.67
N GLY A 146 -9.58 -14.50 -4.25
CA GLY A 146 -10.33 -15.50 -3.49
C GLY A 146 -11.25 -14.89 -2.44
N TRP A 147 -11.91 -13.78 -2.79
CA TRP A 147 -12.97 -13.15 -1.99
C TRP A 147 -14.31 -13.74 -2.41
N ASP A 148 -14.50 -15.03 -2.15
CA ASP A 148 -15.64 -15.79 -2.66
C ASP A 148 -16.98 -15.19 -2.15
N GLY A 149 -17.04 -14.67 -0.91
CA GLY A 149 -18.24 -13.98 -0.41
C GLY A 149 -18.56 -12.65 -1.11
N LEU A 150 -17.55 -11.95 -1.65
CA LEU A 150 -17.79 -10.76 -2.48
C LEU A 150 -18.32 -11.17 -3.87
N LEU A 151 -17.84 -12.28 -4.43
CA LEU A 151 -18.38 -12.82 -5.68
C LEU A 151 -19.86 -13.18 -5.54
N ASP A 152 -20.23 -13.83 -4.44
CA ASP A 152 -21.64 -14.15 -4.14
C ASP A 152 -22.49 -12.87 -4.08
N ALA A 153 -22.03 -11.84 -3.37
CA ALA A 153 -22.73 -10.56 -3.28
C ALA A 153 -22.86 -9.84 -4.64
N LEU A 154 -21.83 -9.92 -5.50
CA LEU A 154 -21.86 -9.34 -6.85
C LEU A 154 -22.85 -10.09 -7.76
N ALA A 155 -22.92 -11.41 -7.64
CA ALA A 155 -23.90 -12.21 -8.38
C ALA A 155 -25.33 -11.89 -7.94
N GLU A 156 -25.59 -11.78 -6.64
CA GLU A 156 -26.89 -11.38 -6.10
C GLU A 156 -27.32 -9.98 -6.59
N ARG A 157 -26.38 -9.03 -6.69
CA ARG A 157 -26.64 -7.69 -7.23
C ARG A 157 -27.02 -7.70 -8.71
N GLU A 158 -26.34 -8.51 -9.52
CA GLU A 158 -26.64 -8.67 -10.95
C GLU A 158 -28.01 -9.35 -11.16
N GLU A 159 -28.31 -10.40 -10.39
CA GLU A 159 -29.59 -11.11 -10.47
C GLU A 159 -30.78 -10.27 -9.98
N SER A 160 -30.57 -9.41 -8.99
CA SER A 160 -31.60 -8.48 -8.50
C SER A 160 -31.85 -7.29 -9.44
N GLY A 161 -31.04 -7.10 -10.48
CA GLY A 161 -31.18 -6.03 -11.46
C GLY A 161 -31.02 -4.63 -10.86
N ALA A 162 -30.36 -4.53 -9.70
CA ALA A 162 -30.09 -3.28 -9.01
C ALA A 162 -28.90 -2.53 -9.64
N ASP A 163 -29.05 -2.16 -10.91
CA ASP A 163 -28.32 -1.04 -11.51
C ASP A 163 -28.93 0.27 -10.99
N ASP A 164 -28.83 0.50 -9.68
CA ASP A 164 -29.00 1.84 -9.10
C ASP A 164 -27.61 2.39 -8.79
N TYR A 165 -26.88 2.72 -9.85
CA TYR A 165 -25.92 3.81 -9.74
C TYR A 165 -26.77 5.08 -9.69
N PRO A 166 -26.75 5.90 -8.62
CA PRO A 166 -27.35 7.21 -8.68
C PRO A 166 -26.51 8.06 -9.65
N GLY A 167 -26.84 7.96 -10.93
CA GLY A 167 -26.44 8.91 -11.94
C GLY A 167 -26.90 10.29 -11.53
N GLU A 168 -25.99 11.24 -11.69
CA GLU A 168 -26.18 12.70 -11.63
C GLU A 168 -27.62 13.13 -11.95
N ASP A 169 -28.34 13.55 -10.89
CA ASP A 169 -29.48 14.49 -10.88
C ASP A 169 -30.42 14.19 -9.69
N LYS A 170 -29.89 14.26 -8.47
CA LYS A 170 -30.72 14.52 -7.28
C LYS A 170 -30.17 15.74 -6.55
N GLU A 171 -30.75 16.87 -6.93
CA GLU A 171 -30.88 18.09 -6.14
C GLU A 171 -31.02 17.74 -4.65
N TYR A 172 -30.04 18.16 -3.84
CA TYR A 172 -29.99 17.92 -2.40
C TYR A 172 -31.12 18.74 -1.74
N GLY A 173 -32.32 18.16 -1.71
CA GLY A 173 -33.55 18.78 -1.28
C GLY A 173 -34.34 17.88 -0.34
N SER A 174 -33.93 17.89 0.92
CA SER A 174 -34.73 17.71 2.15
C SER A 174 -36.09 16.97 2.04
N ARG A 175 -36.16 15.75 2.61
CA ARG A 175 -37.17 15.31 3.61
C ARG A 175 -37.08 13.81 3.93
N ASP A 176 -36.56 13.52 5.12
CA ASP A 176 -37.21 12.75 6.19
C ASP A 176 -38.08 11.53 5.81
N ASP A 177 -37.57 10.31 6.05
CA ASP A 177 -38.22 9.29 6.90
C ASP A 177 -37.26 8.09 7.07
N SER A 178 -36.37 8.19 8.07
CA SER A 178 -35.61 7.04 8.59
C SER A 178 -35.80 6.99 10.09
N SER A 179 -36.88 6.34 10.54
CA SER A 179 -36.90 5.60 11.79
C SER A 179 -37.90 4.46 11.63
N SER A 180 -37.51 3.19 11.76
CA SER A 180 -37.81 2.43 12.99
C SER A 180 -37.29 0.99 12.90
N ILE A 181 -36.03 0.72 13.25
CA ILE A 181 -35.63 -0.58 13.83
C ILE A 181 -34.51 -0.31 14.85
N PHE A 182 -34.78 0.40 15.94
CA PHE A 182 -34.22 0.15 17.28
C PHE A 182 -35.17 0.83 18.27
N GLY A 183 -35.72 0.05 19.20
CA GLY A 183 -36.81 0.46 20.06
C GLY A 183 -36.38 1.45 21.15
N ASP A 184 -37.19 2.49 21.29
CA ASP A 184 -37.80 2.97 22.54
C ASP A 184 -36.87 3.06 23.77
N ASP A 185 -36.24 4.22 23.94
CA ASP A 185 -36.10 4.86 25.25
C ASP A 185 -36.23 6.39 25.06
N PRO A 186 -37.22 7.06 25.71
CA PRO A 186 -37.44 8.49 25.57
C PRO A 186 -36.64 9.27 26.63
N ASP A 187 -36.33 10.52 26.29
CA ASP A 187 -35.74 11.58 27.13
C ASP A 187 -34.20 11.68 27.08
N ASP A 188 -33.68 12.38 26.07
CA ASP A 188 -32.91 13.61 26.34
C ASP A 188 -32.83 14.46 25.05
N ASP A 189 -33.60 15.54 25.03
CA ASP A 189 -33.56 16.59 24.03
C ASP A 189 -32.29 17.44 24.27
N GLU A 190 -31.35 17.50 23.33
CA GLU A 190 -30.48 18.67 23.19
C GLU A 190 -29.93 18.77 21.75
N ASP A 191 -30.09 19.96 21.17
CA ASP A 191 -29.94 20.31 19.76
C ASP A 191 -28.49 20.21 19.24
N ASP A 192 -28.22 19.35 18.26
CA ASP A 192 -26.98 19.40 17.48
C ASP A 192 -27.07 20.43 16.34
N ASP A 193 -26.82 21.68 16.70
CA ASP A 193 -26.60 22.81 15.79
C ASP A 193 -25.27 22.64 15.03
N PHE A 194 -25.34 22.12 13.80
CA PHE A 194 -24.25 22.16 12.84
C PHE A 194 -24.04 23.60 12.35
N GLY A 195 -23.26 24.38 13.09
CA GLY A 195 -22.61 25.58 12.54
C GLY A 195 -22.46 26.76 13.49
N ASP A 196 -21.49 26.68 14.40
CA ASP A 196 -20.59 27.83 14.57
C ASP A 196 -19.22 27.33 15.01
N SER A 197 -18.20 28.01 14.51
CA SER A 197 -16.82 27.81 14.92
C SER A 197 -16.64 28.35 16.33
N ASP A 198 -16.98 27.53 17.34
CA ASP A 198 -16.57 27.79 18.72
C ASP A 198 -15.19 27.17 18.94
N ASP A 199 -14.21 28.03 18.74
CA ASP A 199 -12.83 27.93 19.18
C ASP A 199 -12.81 27.72 20.71
N GLY A 200 -12.93 26.46 21.19
CA GLY A 200 -12.81 26.18 22.62
C GLY A 200 -13.47 24.93 23.23
N LYS A 201 -13.92 23.92 22.47
CA LYS A 201 -14.57 22.74 23.09
C LYS A 201 -14.31 21.37 22.43
N TYR A 202 -13.15 21.19 21.81
CA TYR A 202 -12.49 19.88 21.79
C TYR A 202 -11.39 19.99 22.83
N GLY A 203 -11.44 19.17 23.88
CA GLY A 203 -10.43 19.21 24.93
C GLY A 203 -9.03 19.11 24.32
N ASP A 204 -8.12 19.94 24.81
CA ASP A 204 -6.66 19.79 24.68
C ASP A 204 -6.25 18.37 25.11
N GLU A 205 -6.47 17.37 24.29
CA GLU A 205 -5.75 16.12 24.36
C GLU A 205 -4.48 16.33 23.54
N ASP A 206 -3.44 16.80 24.23
CA ASP A 206 -2.11 16.95 23.67
C ASP A 206 -1.71 15.63 22.98
N ASP A 207 -1.45 15.71 21.66
CA ASP A 207 -0.88 14.59 20.91
C ASP A 207 0.30 13.99 21.69
N HIS A 208 0.42 12.66 21.66
CA HIS A 208 1.52 12.00 22.35
C HIS A 208 2.85 12.66 21.92
N PRO A 209 3.74 13.04 22.85
CA PRO A 209 4.91 13.88 22.51
C PRO A 209 5.82 13.23 21.47
N LEU A 210 5.87 11.90 21.43
CA LEU A 210 6.60 11.14 20.41
C LEU A 210 5.97 11.21 19.02
N GLN A 211 4.63 11.24 18.94
CA GLN A 211 3.90 11.43 17.68
C GLN A 211 4.16 12.83 17.14
N ALA A 212 3.98 13.87 17.97
CA ALA A 212 4.23 15.26 17.56
C ALA A 212 5.66 15.46 17.05
N LYS A 213 6.66 14.93 17.76
CA LYS A 213 8.07 14.97 17.33
C LYS A 213 8.31 14.25 16.00
N ALA A 214 7.69 13.09 15.79
CA ALA A 214 7.86 12.35 14.54
C ALA A 214 7.23 13.08 13.35
N GLN A 215 6.07 13.70 13.55
CA GLN A 215 5.41 14.51 12.54
C GLN A 215 6.23 15.76 12.18
N GLU A 216 6.71 16.50 13.18
CA GLU A 216 7.58 17.66 12.96
C GLU A 216 8.84 17.26 12.18
N LEU A 217 9.48 16.15 12.54
CA LEU A 217 10.67 15.65 11.85
C LEU A 217 10.38 15.30 10.39
N ALA A 218 9.27 14.61 10.11
CA ALA A 218 8.88 14.24 8.76
C ALA A 218 8.62 15.47 7.88
N MET A 219 7.89 16.47 8.40
CA MET A 219 7.65 17.74 7.70
C MET A 219 8.96 18.48 7.42
N ARG A 220 9.84 18.56 8.42
CA ARG A 220 11.15 19.20 8.27
C ARG A 220 12.03 18.50 7.23
N ALA A 221 11.98 17.18 7.16
CA ALA A 221 12.72 16.42 6.15
C ALA A 221 12.23 16.73 4.74
N MET A 222 10.91 16.89 4.53
CA MET A 222 10.34 17.32 3.25
C MET A 222 10.80 18.73 2.86
N ASP A 223 10.82 19.67 3.80
CA ASP A 223 11.26 21.05 3.53
C ASP A 223 12.75 21.12 3.18
N VAL A 224 13.57 20.30 3.81
CA VAL A 224 15.02 20.20 3.54
C VAL A 224 15.28 19.48 2.21
N ILE A 225 14.48 18.48 1.87
CA ILE A 225 14.57 17.72 0.62
C ILE A 225 13.58 18.28 -0.40
N GLN A 226 13.96 19.40 -1.01
CA GLN A 226 13.10 20.14 -1.95
C GLN A 226 12.95 19.47 -3.32
N ARG A 227 13.82 18.52 -3.67
CA ARG A 227 13.75 17.79 -4.95
C ARG A 227 13.67 16.30 -4.69
N ASP A 228 12.57 15.71 -5.14
CA ASP A 228 12.44 14.26 -5.20
C ASP A 228 13.31 13.73 -6.36
N ALA A 229 14.32 12.93 -6.02
CA ALA A 229 15.14 12.21 -6.98
C ALA A 229 14.50 10.89 -7.44
N GLY A 230 13.30 10.57 -6.95
CA GLY A 230 12.50 9.42 -7.30
C GLY A 230 12.77 8.19 -6.42
N PRO A 231 11.98 7.12 -6.64
CA PRO A 231 12.10 5.87 -5.89
C PRO A 231 13.52 5.30 -5.93
N GLY A 232 14.01 4.83 -4.78
CA GLY A 232 15.35 4.24 -4.65
C GLY A 232 16.47 5.24 -4.33
N SER A 233 16.24 6.54 -4.47
CA SER A 233 17.20 7.56 -4.03
C SER A 233 17.29 7.66 -2.51
N PRO A 234 18.46 8.04 -1.92
CA PRO A 234 18.56 8.25 -0.48
C PRO A 234 17.62 9.35 0.04
N SER A 235 17.34 10.37 -0.77
CA SER A 235 16.35 11.42 -0.47
C SER A 235 14.94 10.87 -0.32
N TYR A 236 14.51 10.03 -1.26
CA TYR A 236 13.21 9.38 -1.22
C TYR A 236 13.10 8.43 -0.03
N GLN A 237 14.15 7.62 0.21
CA GLN A 237 14.19 6.69 1.35
C GLN A 237 14.10 7.42 2.70
N LEU A 238 14.80 8.54 2.86
CA LEU A 238 14.74 9.34 4.08
C LEU A 238 13.32 9.86 4.33
N VAL A 239 12.72 10.55 3.36
CA VAL A 239 11.40 11.16 3.51
C VAL A 239 10.31 10.11 3.69
N SER A 240 10.28 9.08 2.84
CA SER A 240 9.25 8.04 2.90
C SER A 240 9.29 7.25 4.21
N ASN A 241 10.47 6.91 4.73
CA ASN A 241 10.59 6.24 6.02
C ASN A 241 10.16 7.12 7.20
N LEU A 242 10.50 8.41 7.20
CA LEU A 242 10.05 9.33 8.25
C LEU A 242 8.52 9.55 8.23
N LEU A 243 7.92 9.62 7.03
CA LEU A 243 6.47 9.68 6.88
C LEU A 243 5.78 8.41 7.39
N GLN A 244 6.34 7.22 7.10
CA GLN A 244 5.83 5.96 7.66
C GLN A 244 5.87 5.96 9.19
N VAL A 245 6.98 6.38 9.79
CA VAL A 245 7.11 6.49 11.26
C VAL A 245 6.06 7.45 11.82
N SER A 246 5.93 8.65 11.24
CA SER A 246 4.94 9.64 11.67
C SER A 246 3.52 9.09 11.63
N GLY A 247 3.09 8.54 10.49
CA GLY A 247 1.73 8.02 10.31
C GLY A 247 1.42 6.82 11.21
N LYS A 248 2.39 5.91 11.39
CA LYS A 248 2.21 4.74 12.25
C LYS A 248 2.18 5.11 13.73
N LEU A 249 3.01 6.06 14.18
CA LEU A 249 2.94 6.57 15.55
C LEU A 249 1.64 7.32 15.82
N ALA A 250 1.15 8.12 14.87
CA ALA A 250 -0.18 8.72 14.98
C ALA A 250 -1.26 7.64 15.13
N GLY A 251 -1.25 6.62 14.28
CA GLY A 251 -2.27 5.55 14.34
C GLY A 251 -2.29 4.74 15.65
N ILE A 252 -1.20 4.65 16.40
CA ILE A 252 -1.14 3.84 17.64
C ILE A 252 -1.06 4.67 18.93
N LEU A 253 -0.75 5.97 18.85
CA LEU A 253 -0.57 6.85 20.01
C LEU A 253 -1.58 8.01 20.06
N HIS A 254 -2.46 8.15 19.06
CA HIS A 254 -3.44 9.23 19.04
C HIS A 254 -4.36 9.19 20.28
N GLY A 255 -4.87 10.37 20.64
CA GLY A 255 -5.67 10.61 21.84
C GLY A 255 -6.77 9.57 22.06
N ARG A 256 -7.01 9.25 23.34
CA ARG A 256 -7.96 8.22 23.80
C ARG A 256 -9.43 8.54 23.48
N SER A 257 -9.69 9.66 22.82
CA SER A 257 -11.00 10.15 22.42
C SER A 257 -11.83 9.17 21.56
N SER A 258 -11.20 8.25 20.83
CA SER A 258 -11.91 7.23 20.05
C SER A 258 -12.53 6.11 20.90
N GLY A 259 -12.21 6.02 22.21
CA GLY A 259 -12.63 4.91 23.09
C GLY A 259 -12.01 3.55 22.73
N TYR A 260 -11.19 3.50 21.68
CA TYR A 260 -10.43 2.33 21.26
C TYR A 260 -9.02 2.38 21.85
N GLU A 261 -8.70 1.44 22.75
CA GLU A 261 -7.33 1.22 23.21
C GLU A 261 -6.71 0.05 22.42
N PRO A 262 -5.68 0.30 21.60
CA PRO A 262 -5.03 -0.77 20.84
C PRO A 262 -4.36 -1.79 21.79
N GLU A 263 -4.37 -3.07 21.39
CA GLU A 263 -3.70 -4.12 22.16
C GLU A 263 -2.20 -3.84 22.33
N ALA A 264 -1.65 -4.07 23.53
CA ALA A 264 -0.24 -3.82 23.81
C ALA A 264 0.71 -4.57 22.85
N GLY A 265 0.36 -5.81 22.46
CA GLY A 265 1.13 -6.58 21.47
C GLY A 265 1.16 -5.92 20.09
N PHE A 266 0.04 -5.32 19.67
CA PHE A 266 -0.05 -4.58 18.40
C PHE A 266 0.81 -3.33 18.45
N VAL A 267 0.69 -2.53 19.52
CA VAL A 267 1.50 -1.33 19.74
C VAL A 267 3.00 -1.69 19.72
N LEU A 268 3.41 -2.75 20.42
CA LEU A 268 4.80 -3.23 20.43
C LEU A 268 5.31 -3.65 19.05
N ALA A 269 4.48 -4.33 18.24
CA ALA A 269 4.83 -4.74 16.88
C ALA A 269 5.02 -3.52 15.97
N VAL A 270 4.11 -2.55 16.00
CA VAL A 270 4.22 -1.32 15.21
C VAL A 270 5.43 -0.49 15.65
N LEU A 271 5.66 -0.33 16.95
CA LEU A 271 6.85 0.36 17.46
C LEU A 271 8.15 -0.32 17.00
N LYS A 272 8.20 -1.65 16.94
CA LYS A 272 9.35 -2.39 16.39
C LYS A 272 9.57 -2.08 14.91
N ARG A 273 8.51 -1.98 14.11
CA ARG A 273 8.59 -1.58 12.69
C ARG A 273 9.10 -0.14 12.54
N CYS A 274 8.60 0.79 13.36
CA CYS A 274 9.10 2.16 13.41
C CYS A 274 10.61 2.24 13.69
N LEU A 275 11.15 1.39 14.57
CA LEU A 275 12.60 1.32 14.79
C LEU A 275 13.38 0.91 13.53
N ASN A 276 12.83 -0.01 12.71
CA ASN A 276 13.48 -0.42 11.46
C ASN A 276 13.48 0.72 10.45
N TRP A 277 12.34 1.38 10.21
CA TRP A 277 12.26 2.53 9.31
C TRP A 277 13.14 3.70 9.76
N LEU A 278 13.24 3.96 11.07
CA LEU A 278 14.18 4.97 11.60
C LEU A 278 15.64 4.61 11.31
N ASN A 279 16.03 3.34 11.44
CA ASN A 279 17.40 2.91 11.12
C ASN A 279 17.70 3.12 9.63
N GLU A 280 16.76 2.77 8.75
CA GLU A 280 16.90 2.99 7.31
C GLU A 280 16.95 4.48 6.96
N ALA A 281 16.07 5.29 7.55
CA ALA A 281 16.08 6.76 7.40
C ALA A 281 17.42 7.36 7.83
N VAL A 282 17.96 6.95 8.99
CA VAL A 282 19.28 7.39 9.45
C VAL A 282 20.38 6.97 8.47
N GLY A 283 20.32 5.74 7.93
CA GLY A 283 21.26 5.25 6.93
C GLY A 283 21.23 6.10 5.65
N ALA A 284 20.04 6.40 5.13
CA ALA A 284 19.86 7.25 3.95
C ALA A 284 20.32 8.69 4.21
N CYS A 285 19.97 9.25 5.37
CA CYS A 285 20.43 10.58 5.80
C CYS A 285 21.97 10.65 5.89
N GLN A 286 22.62 9.60 6.37
CA GLN A 286 24.09 9.53 6.44
C GLN A 286 24.75 9.54 5.05
N GLN A 287 24.12 8.90 4.05
CA GLN A 287 24.59 8.96 2.67
C GLN A 287 24.48 10.39 2.12
N LEU A 288 23.33 11.05 2.32
CA LEU A 288 23.13 12.44 1.91
C LEU A 288 24.15 13.39 2.54
N ILE A 289 24.38 13.28 3.86
CA ILE A 289 25.40 14.08 4.58
C ILE A 289 26.79 13.91 3.99
N SER A 290 27.12 12.70 3.50
CA SER A 290 28.45 12.40 2.96
C SER A 290 28.67 12.96 1.55
N LEU A 291 27.58 13.16 0.80
CA LEU A 291 27.59 13.72 -0.56
C LEU A 291 27.42 15.24 -0.57
N GLU A 292 26.80 15.80 0.48
CA GLU A 292 26.49 17.22 0.56
C GLU A 292 27.74 18.10 0.75
N GLN A 293 27.85 19.14 -0.07
CA GLN A 293 28.96 20.09 -0.04
C GLN A 293 28.58 21.41 0.64
N ASP A 294 27.29 21.78 0.61
CA ASP A 294 26.82 23.00 1.25
C ASP A 294 26.79 22.83 2.79
N PRO A 295 27.53 23.66 3.55
CA PRO A 295 27.59 23.55 5.01
C PRO A 295 26.23 23.72 5.68
N ASP A 296 25.37 24.59 5.16
CA ASP A 296 24.06 24.89 5.75
C ASP A 296 23.11 23.69 5.55
N GLN A 297 23.03 23.17 4.32
CA GLN A 297 22.25 21.97 4.01
C GLN A 297 22.75 20.75 4.79
N ARG A 298 24.07 20.60 4.91
CA ARG A 298 24.66 19.53 5.72
C ARG A 298 24.28 19.63 7.20
N ALA A 299 24.32 20.82 7.78
CA ALA A 299 23.90 21.04 9.17
C ALA A 299 22.42 20.72 9.37
N ALA A 300 21.56 21.04 8.39
CA ALA A 300 20.15 20.68 8.43
C ALA A 300 19.94 19.16 8.42
N LEU A 301 20.67 18.42 7.58
CA LEU A 301 20.64 16.95 7.56
C LEU A 301 21.17 16.33 8.87
N GLU A 302 22.25 16.89 9.44
CA GLU A 302 22.78 16.45 10.73
C GLU A 302 21.77 16.65 11.87
N HIS A 303 20.97 17.73 11.82
CA HIS A 303 19.86 17.95 12.74
C HIS A 303 18.76 16.89 12.54
N ILE A 304 18.33 16.63 11.30
CA ILE A 304 17.34 15.58 10.99
C ILE A 304 17.78 14.24 11.57
N ARG A 305 19.05 13.86 11.34
CA ARG A 305 19.62 12.62 11.86
C ARG A 305 19.59 12.56 13.39
N SER A 306 19.90 13.67 14.06
CA SER A 306 19.90 13.76 15.53
C SER A 306 18.48 13.61 16.08
N SER A 307 17.50 14.31 15.50
CA SER A 307 16.09 14.18 15.89
C SER A 307 15.55 12.77 15.65
N ALA A 308 15.97 12.09 14.57
CA ALA A 308 15.60 10.69 14.33
C ALA A 308 16.10 9.75 15.44
N PHE A 309 17.30 9.99 15.97
CA PHE A 309 17.81 9.24 17.12
C PHE A 309 17.03 9.52 18.40
N GLU A 310 16.61 10.77 18.66
CA GLU A 310 15.78 11.10 19.82
C GLU A 310 14.43 10.38 19.79
N ILE A 311 13.78 10.32 18.62
CA ILE A 311 12.53 9.56 18.45
C ILE A 311 12.79 8.07 18.66
N ARG A 312 13.89 7.52 18.10
CA ARG A 312 14.27 6.13 18.29
C ARG A 312 14.43 5.79 19.78
N ASP A 313 15.11 6.63 20.54
CA ASP A 313 15.31 6.43 21.97
C ASP A 313 13.97 6.52 22.74
N GLY A 314 13.09 7.46 22.36
CA GLY A 314 11.72 7.55 22.89
C GLY A 314 10.89 6.30 22.61
N ILE A 315 10.96 5.73 21.41
CA ILE A 315 10.30 4.46 21.07
C ILE A 315 10.85 3.32 21.93
N VAL A 316 12.17 3.27 22.16
CA VAL A 316 12.79 2.22 22.98
C VAL A 316 12.30 2.27 24.43
N GLU A 317 12.19 3.45 25.02
CA GLU A 317 11.67 3.58 26.39
C GLU A 317 10.18 3.23 26.45
N LEU A 318 9.37 3.70 25.50
CA LEU A 318 7.94 3.33 25.42
C LEU A 318 7.74 1.82 25.31
N ARG A 319 8.54 1.13 24.48
CA ARG A 319 8.51 -0.34 24.40
C ARG A 319 8.94 -1.01 25.71
N ARG A 320 9.74 -0.37 26.55
CA ARG A 320 10.12 -0.90 27.87
C ARG A 320 8.99 -0.74 28.89
N GLU A 321 8.20 0.32 28.78
CA GLU A 321 7.04 0.58 29.64
C GLU A 321 5.86 -0.35 29.34
N LEU A 322 5.70 -0.74 28.07
CA LEU A 322 4.62 -1.62 27.60
C LEU A 322 4.88 -3.13 27.80
N LYS A 323 6.09 -3.52 28.23
CA LYS A 323 6.50 -4.93 28.46
C LYS A 323 6.50 -5.29 29.94
#